data_AF-A0A1Q6DVV5-F1
#
_entry.id   AF-A0A1Q6DVV5-F1
#
_cell.length_a   1.000
_cell.length_b   1.000
_cell.length_c   1.000
_cell.angle_alpha   90.00
_cell.angle_beta   90.00
_cell.angle_gamma   90.00
#
_symmetry.space_group_name_H-M   'P 1'
#
loop_
_entity.id
_entity.type
_entity.pdbx_description
1 polymer ?
#
loop_
_entity_poly.entity_id
_entity_poly.type
_entity_poly.pdbx_seq_one_letter_code
_entity_poly.pdbx_strand_id
1 'polypeptide(L)'
;MGLPSVSSNDENAMTLEDRAKKILGIARDVEINEKKLKKIFRQKAKENHPDMNPENEKATEYFKLVLQAKNYLEGEKENKKLLKNDKLVEEYLNEPIPKLIKSYDELIEAYENWRKNQFYDVENKSIWPK
;
A
#
# COMPACT_ATOMS: atom_id res chain seq x y z
N MET A 1 -6.00 -3.36 27.92
CA MET A 1 -4.86 -3.13 27.00
C MET A 1 -5.41 -2.70 25.66
N GLY A 2 -5.31 -1.41 25.33
CA GLY A 2 -5.56 -0.94 23.97
C GLY A 2 -4.30 -1.15 23.14
N LEU A 3 -4.44 -1.65 21.91
CA LEU A 3 -3.34 -1.64 20.95
C LEU A 3 -2.86 -0.18 20.82
N PRO A 4 -1.53 0.09 20.81
CA PRO A 4 -1.05 1.44 20.55
C PRO A 4 -1.62 1.87 19.20
N SER A 5 -2.26 3.05 19.16
CA SER A 5 -2.58 3.69 17.87
C SER A 5 -1.27 3.80 17.12
N VAL A 6 -1.16 3.05 16.03
CA VAL A 6 0.04 2.97 15.20
C VAL A 6 0.41 4.39 14.78
N SER A 7 1.41 4.92 15.48
CA SER A 7 2.00 6.23 15.23
C SER A 7 2.58 6.23 13.82
N SER A 8 2.45 7.36 13.14
CA SER A 8 2.59 7.60 11.70
C SER A 8 3.95 7.27 11.04
N ASN A 9 4.80 6.44 11.64
CA ASN A 9 6.17 6.12 11.19
C ASN A 9 6.43 4.61 10.93
N ASP A 10 5.40 3.77 10.75
CA ASP A 10 5.58 2.41 10.23
C ASP A 10 5.77 2.44 8.69
N GLU A 11 6.96 2.86 8.26
CA GLU A 11 7.31 3.07 6.85
C GLU A 11 7.56 1.77 6.07
N ASN A 12 7.65 0.61 6.75
CA ASN A 12 8.10 -0.65 6.14
C ASN A 12 6.99 -1.68 5.86
N ALA A 13 5.75 -1.35 6.18
CA ALA A 13 4.66 -2.31 6.30
C ALA A 13 3.39 -1.78 5.60
N MET A 14 3.06 -2.30 4.41
CA MET A 14 1.93 -1.81 3.61
C MET A 14 0.86 -2.90 3.40
N THR A 15 -0.40 -2.56 3.66
CA THR A 15 -1.54 -3.43 3.36
C THR A 15 -2.01 -3.28 1.90
N LEU A 16 -2.81 -4.23 1.42
CA LEU A 16 -3.44 -4.12 0.10
C LEU A 16 -4.41 -2.92 -0.01
N GLU A 17 -5.04 -2.53 1.11
CA GLU A 17 -5.93 -1.37 1.15
C GLU A 17 -5.11 -0.08 1.02
N ASP A 18 -4.03 0.03 1.78
CA ASP A 18 -3.08 1.14 1.68
C ASP A 18 -2.52 1.24 0.25
N ARG A 19 -2.18 0.11 -0.37
CA ARG A 19 -1.67 0.07 -1.75
C ARG A 19 -2.70 0.54 -2.76
N ALA A 20 -3.95 0.09 -2.65
CA ALA A 20 -5.03 0.54 -3.51
C ALA A 20 -5.27 2.05 -3.38
N LYS A 21 -5.24 2.59 -2.15
CA LYS A 21 -5.31 4.05 -1.92
C LYS A 21 -4.13 4.77 -2.57
N LYS A 22 -2.90 4.28 -2.40
CA LYS A 22 -1.69 4.89 -2.97
C LYS A 22 -1.73 4.93 -4.50
N ILE A 23 -2.18 3.86 -5.17
CA ILE A 23 -2.35 3.80 -6.64
C ILE A 23 -3.33 4.86 -7.15
N LEU A 24 -4.38 5.13 -6.38
CA LEU A 24 -5.37 6.17 -6.68
C LEU A 24 -4.92 7.58 -6.26
N GLY A 25 -3.73 7.72 -5.65
CA GLY A 25 -3.20 8.98 -5.15
C GLY A 25 -3.90 9.47 -3.88
N ILE A 26 -4.42 8.56 -3.06
CA ILE A 26 -5.12 8.87 -1.83
C ILE A 26 -4.21 8.57 -0.65
N ALA A 27 -4.10 9.52 0.28
CA ALA A 27 -3.34 9.32 1.52
C ALA A 27 -3.96 8.22 2.37
N ARG A 28 -3.11 7.49 3.10
CA ARG A 28 -3.46 6.32 3.92
C ARG A 28 -4.60 6.60 4.90
N ASP A 29 -4.49 7.71 5.61
CA ASP A 29 -5.37 8.12 6.71
C ASP A 29 -6.67 8.78 6.22
N VAL A 30 -6.83 8.96 4.91
CA VAL A 30 -8.03 9.55 4.35
C VAL A 30 -9.10 8.47 4.20
N GLU A 31 -10.23 8.71 4.84
CA GLU A 31 -11.47 7.98 4.57
C GLU A 31 -12.08 8.44 3.24
N ILE A 32 -12.57 7.47 2.47
CA ILE A 32 -13.06 7.69 1.11
C ILE A 32 -14.49 7.21 1.04
N ASN A 33 -15.40 8.11 0.68
CA ASN A 33 -16.76 7.77 0.28
C ASN A 33 -16.79 7.38 -1.21
N GLU A 34 -17.68 6.47 -1.60
CA GLU A 34 -17.91 6.02 -2.99
C GLU A 34 -17.94 7.16 -4.02
N LYS A 35 -18.61 8.29 -3.72
CA LYS A 35 -18.67 9.43 -4.66
C LYS A 35 -17.28 10.01 -4.95
N LYS A 36 -16.47 10.14 -3.90
CA LYS A 36 -15.08 10.66 -4.01
C LYS A 36 -14.20 9.64 -4.73
N LEU A 37 -14.35 8.35 -4.41
CA LEU A 37 -13.63 7.27 -5.08
C LEU A 37 -13.88 7.28 -6.59
N LYS A 38 -15.15 7.34 -7.02
CA LYS A 38 -15.53 7.39 -8.44
C LYS A 38 -14.97 8.62 -9.15
N LYS A 39 -14.90 9.78 -8.49
CA LYS A 39 -14.30 11.00 -9.05
C LYS A 39 -12.80 10.83 -9.29
N ILE A 40 -12.07 10.33 -8.28
CA ILE A 40 -10.62 10.10 -8.37
C ILE A 40 -10.31 9.04 -9.42
N PHE A 41 -11.08 7.96 -9.47
CA PHE A 41 -10.96 6.93 -10.48
C PHE A 41 -11.11 7.49 -11.90
N ARG A 42 -12.14 8.31 -12.16
CA ARG A 42 -12.35 8.92 -13.49
C ARG A 42 -11.17 9.78 -13.93
N GLN A 43 -10.59 10.53 -12.99
CA GLN A 43 -9.40 11.35 -13.25
C GLN A 43 -8.20 10.45 -13.62
N LYS A 44 -7.92 9.43 -12.81
CA LYS A 44 -6.83 8.47 -13.03
C LYS A 44 -7.02 7.61 -14.28
N ALA A 45 -8.26 7.25 -14.59
CA ALA A 45 -8.64 6.51 -15.79
C ALA A 45 -8.33 7.31 -17.06
N LYS A 46 -8.59 8.62 -17.05
CA LYS A 46 -8.27 9.52 -18.15
C LYS A 46 -6.77 9.69 -18.32
N GLU A 47 -6.04 9.87 -17.22
CA GLU A 47 -4.58 9.98 -17.21
C GLU A 47 -3.89 8.73 -17.78
N ASN A 48 -4.43 7.55 -17.50
CA ASN A 48 -3.87 6.26 -17.94
C ASN A 48 -4.58 5.66 -19.16
N HIS A 49 -5.44 6.42 -19.84
CA HIS A 49 -6.19 5.87 -20.97
C HIS A 49 -5.24 5.55 -22.13
N PRO A 50 -5.33 4.38 -22.78
CA PRO A 50 -4.43 4.01 -23.88
C PRO A 50 -4.52 4.98 -25.07
N ASP A 51 -5.72 5.54 -25.33
CA ASP A 51 -5.92 6.56 -26.38
C ASP A 51 -5.16 7.86 -26.09
N MET A 52 -4.97 8.21 -24.82
CA MET A 52 -4.19 9.39 -24.42
C MET A 52 -2.70 9.08 -24.24
N ASN A 53 -2.32 7.81 -24.20
CA ASN A 53 -0.93 7.35 -24.02
C ASN A 53 -0.57 6.31 -25.10
N PRO A 54 -0.64 6.65 -26.39
CA PRO A 54 -0.44 5.70 -27.49
C PRO A 54 0.99 5.14 -27.54
N GLU A 55 1.97 5.86 -27.00
CA GLU A 55 3.38 5.45 -26.94
C GLU A 55 3.69 4.51 -25.77
N ASN A 56 2.74 4.35 -24.83
CA ASN A 56 2.94 3.52 -23.65
C ASN A 56 2.21 2.18 -23.80
N GLU A 57 2.96 1.15 -24.17
CA GLU A 57 2.46 -0.22 -24.31
C GLU A 57 1.81 -0.75 -23.01
N LYS A 58 2.21 -0.21 -21.85
CA LYS A 58 1.69 -0.58 -20.53
C LYS A 58 0.51 0.25 -20.06
N ALA A 59 0.06 1.26 -20.83
CA ALA A 59 -1.11 2.07 -20.46
C ALA A 59 -2.35 1.22 -20.16
N THR A 60 -2.54 0.13 -20.93
CA THR A 60 -3.62 -0.84 -20.70
C THR A 60 -3.46 -1.56 -19.35
N GLU A 61 -2.24 -1.94 -18.96
CA GLU A 61 -1.98 -2.59 -17.67
C GLU A 61 -2.17 -1.63 -16.50
N TYR A 62 -1.71 -0.38 -16.63
CA TYR A 62 -1.91 0.66 -15.63
C TYR A 62 -3.39 1.00 -15.46
N PHE A 63 -4.15 1.08 -16.54
CA PHE A 63 -5.60 1.25 -16.47
C PHE A 63 -6.26 0.09 -15.71
N LYS A 64 -5.90 -1.16 -16.00
CA LYS A 64 -6.39 -2.34 -15.29
C LYS A 64 -6.00 -2.32 -13.81
N LEU A 65 -4.79 -1.86 -13.48
CA LEU A 65 -4.32 -1.70 -12.11
C LEU A 65 -5.17 -0.69 -11.34
N VAL A 66 -5.41 0.49 -11.93
CA VAL A 66 -6.26 1.55 -11.36
C VAL A 66 -7.70 1.07 -11.18
N LEU A 67 -8.24 0.33 -12.14
CA LEU A 67 -9.56 -0.28 -12.04
C LEU A 67 -9.64 -1.29 -10.90
N GLN A 68 -8.64 -2.16 -10.78
CA GLN A 68 -8.57 -3.15 -9.70
C GLN A 68 -8.45 -2.47 -8.32
N ALA A 69 -7.65 -1.41 -8.20
CA ALA A 69 -7.55 -0.63 -6.97
C ALA A 69 -8.91 -0.05 -6.54
N LYS A 70 -9.65 0.54 -7.49
CA LYS A 70 -10.98 1.09 -7.23
C LYS A 70 -11.97 -0.01 -6.82
N ASN A 71 -12.01 -1.14 -7.52
CA ASN A 71 -12.91 -2.26 -7.18
C ASN A 71 -12.59 -2.86 -5.80
N TYR A 72 -11.31 -2.95 -5.45
CA TYR A 72 -10.87 -3.42 -4.15
C TYR A 72 -11.38 -2.53 -3.00
N LEU A 73 -11.36 -1.21 -3.19
CA LEU A 73 -11.90 -0.24 -2.23
C LEU A 73 -13.43 -0.22 -2.16
N GLU A 74 -14.12 -0.62 -3.23
CA GLU A 74 -15.58 -0.81 -3.22
C GLU A 74 -16.01 -2.14 -2.57
N GLY A 75 -15.07 -3.05 -2.29
CA GLY A 75 -15.34 -4.32 -1.62
C GLY A 75 -15.21 -5.56 -2.49
N GLU A 76 -14.90 -5.43 -3.79
CA GLU A 76 -14.62 -6.56 -4.67
C GLU A 76 -13.21 -7.11 -4.41
N LYS A 77 -13.12 -8.10 -3.52
CA LYS A 77 -11.82 -8.67 -3.07
C LYS A 77 -11.35 -9.89 -3.87
N GLU A 78 -12.08 -10.31 -4.89
CA GLU A 78 -11.81 -11.58 -5.60
C GLU A 78 -10.57 -11.53 -6.49
N ASN A 79 -10.30 -10.42 -7.17
CA ASN A 79 -9.17 -10.29 -8.08
C ASN A 79 -8.16 -9.27 -7.56
N LYS A 80 -7.06 -9.76 -6.96
CA LYS A 80 -5.96 -8.93 -6.43
C LYS A 80 -4.63 -9.15 -7.15
N LYS A 81 -4.65 -9.78 -8.34
CA LYS A 81 -3.44 -10.23 -9.03
C LYS A 81 -2.50 -9.06 -9.39
N LEU A 82 -3.05 -7.94 -9.84
CA LEU A 82 -2.27 -6.76 -10.23
C LEU A 82 -1.82 -5.98 -8.99
N LEU A 83 -2.69 -5.84 -7.99
CA LEU A 83 -2.35 -5.21 -6.71
C LEU A 83 -1.23 -5.93 -5.95
N LYS A 84 -1.10 -7.26 -6.11
CA LYS A 84 -0.01 -8.05 -5.52
C LYS A 84 1.29 -8.03 -6.33
N ASN A 85 1.28 -7.51 -7.55
CA ASN A 85 2.45 -7.49 -8.41
C ASN A 85 3.33 -6.29 -8.07
N ASP A 86 4.30 -6.49 -7.19
CA ASP A 86 5.19 -5.43 -6.70
C ASP A 86 5.88 -4.67 -7.85
N LYS A 87 6.42 -5.40 -8.83
CA LYS A 87 7.11 -4.81 -9.98
C LYS A 87 6.22 -3.86 -10.79
N LEU A 88 4.96 -4.25 -11.02
CA LEU A 88 4.01 -3.43 -11.77
C LEU A 88 3.63 -2.15 -11.01
N VAL A 89 3.44 -2.27 -9.69
CA VAL A 89 3.05 -1.10 -8.87
C VAL A 89 4.24 -0.16 -8.68
N GLU A 90 5.46 -0.69 -8.48
CA GLU A 90 6.69 0.11 -8.41
C GLU A 90 6.93 0.89 -9.69
N GLU A 91 6.75 0.23 -10.85
CA GLU A 91 6.88 0.87 -12.15
C GLU A 91 5.80 1.94 -12.37
N TYR A 92 4.56 1.70 -11.96
CA TYR A 92 3.47 2.67 -12.07
C TYR A 92 3.69 3.90 -11.17
N LEU A 93 4.17 3.70 -9.94
CA LEU A 93 4.40 4.78 -8.97
C LEU A 93 5.76 5.47 -9.15
N ASN A 94 6.70 4.86 -9.89
CA ASN A 94 8.10 5.27 -9.97
C ASN A 94 8.78 5.42 -8.59
N GLU A 95 8.32 4.65 -7.61
CA GLU A 95 8.78 4.69 -6.23
C GLU A 95 8.98 3.27 -5.69
N PRO A 96 9.99 3.01 -4.84
CA PRO A 96 10.09 1.75 -4.12
C PRO A 96 8.91 1.62 -3.15
N ILE A 97 8.28 0.45 -3.13
CA ILE A 97 7.09 0.20 -2.30
C ILE A 97 7.49 -0.71 -1.15
N PRO A 98 6.99 -0.46 0.08
CA PRO A 98 7.20 -1.38 1.19
C PRO A 98 6.61 -2.75 0.86
N LYS A 99 7.22 -3.81 1.41
CA LYS A 99 6.75 -5.17 1.16
C LYS A 99 5.32 -5.34 1.67
N LEU A 100 4.52 -6.03 0.86
CA LEU A 100 3.19 -6.47 1.25
C LEU A 100 3.30 -7.43 2.43
N ILE A 101 2.69 -7.06 3.54
CA ILE A 101 2.54 -7.95 4.69
C ILE A 101 1.40 -8.92 4.38
N LYS A 102 1.68 -10.22 4.46
CA LYS A 102 0.72 -11.28 4.14
C LYS A 102 -0.10 -11.72 5.35
N SER A 103 0.43 -11.56 6.57
CA SER A 103 -0.21 -11.99 7.82
C SER A 103 0.04 -11.02 8.97
N TYR A 104 -0.87 -11.03 9.96
CA TYR A 104 -0.69 -10.33 11.25
C TYR A 104 0.56 -10.82 12.00
N ASP A 105 0.97 -12.07 11.79
CA ASP A 105 2.19 -12.62 12.40
C ASP A 105 3.46 -11.95 11.85
N GLU A 106 3.52 -11.69 10.54
CA GLU A 106 4.63 -10.97 9.91
C GLU A 106 4.68 -9.50 10.38
N LEU A 107 3.52 -8.90 10.71
CA LEU A 107 3.43 -7.57 11.33
C LEU A 107 4.05 -7.55 12.73
N ILE A 108 3.72 -8.55 13.57
CA ILE A 108 4.29 -8.67 14.91
C ILE A 108 5.80 -8.88 14.82
N GLU A 109 6.26 -9.76 13.93
CA GLU A 109 7.68 -10.08 13.78
C GLU A 109 8.50 -8.87 13.29
N ALA A 110 7.96 -8.09 12.36
CA ALA A 110 8.55 -6.82 11.92
C ALA A 110 8.63 -5.80 13.08
N TYR A 111 7.56 -5.66 13.86
CA TYR A 111 7.53 -4.79 15.04
C TYR A 111 8.54 -5.23 16.11
N GLU A 112 8.62 -6.53 16.40
CA GLU A 112 9.59 -7.06 17.37
C GLU A 112 11.04 -6.87 16.91
N ASN A 113 11.32 -7.04 15.63
CA ASN A 113 12.67 -6.84 15.08
C ASN A 113 13.07 -5.35 15.07
N TRP A 114 12.16 -4.45 14.73
CA TRP A 114 12.39 -3.01 14.90
C TRP A 114 12.63 -2.65 16.37
N ARG A 115 11.79 -3.17 17.28
CA ARG A 115 11.92 -2.92 18.73
C ARG A 115 13.24 -3.44 19.27
N LYS A 116 13.71 -4.60 18.82
CA LYS A 116 15.05 -5.11 19.13
C LYS A 116 16.11 -4.15 18.57
N ASN A 117 16.08 -3.77 17.30
CA ASN A 117 17.11 -2.89 16.75
C ASN A 117 17.22 -1.51 17.42
N GLN A 118 16.11 -0.94 17.90
CA GLN A 118 16.13 0.38 18.56
C GLN A 118 16.50 0.32 20.05
N PHE A 119 16.13 -0.75 20.75
CA PHE A 119 16.25 -0.83 22.21
C PHE A 119 17.15 -1.96 22.71
N TYR A 120 17.79 -2.73 21.82
CA TYR A 120 18.69 -3.79 22.22
C TYR A 120 19.97 -3.20 22.81
N ASP A 121 20.03 -3.24 24.14
CA ASP A 121 21.23 -2.94 24.88
C ASP A 121 22.22 -4.10 24.71
N VAL A 122 23.34 -3.83 24.01
CA VAL A 122 24.39 -4.82 23.71
C VAL A 122 25.12 -5.26 24.99
N GLU A 123 25.23 -4.38 25.98
CA GLU A 123 25.94 -4.67 27.24
C GLU A 123 25.12 -5.62 28.12
N ASN A 124 23.80 -5.39 28.18
CA ASN A 124 22.89 -6.20 29.00
C ASN A 124 22.17 -7.32 28.23
N LYS A 125 22.36 -7.41 26.90
CA LYS A 125 21.62 -8.29 25.97
C LYS A 125 20.11 -8.24 26.18
N SER A 126 19.59 -7.08 26.58
CA SER A 126 18.21 -6.91 27.01
C SER A 126 17.60 -5.71 26.32
N ILE A 127 16.32 -5.82 25.98
CA ILE A 127 15.51 -4.73 25.41
C ILE A 127 14.82 -3.88 26.48
N TRP A 128 15.04 -4.18 27.76
CA TRP A 128 14.47 -3.45 28.88
C TRP A 128 15.55 -2.67 29.62
N PRO A 129 15.46 -1.33 29.71
CA PRO A 129 16.32 -0.56 30.59
C PRO A 129 16.00 -0.92 32.05
N LYS A 130 17.04 -1.12 32.86
CA LYS A 130 16.92 -1.37 34.31
C LYS A 130 16.68 -0.09 35.08
#